data_AF-A0A3C0AME8-F1
#
_entry.id   AF-A0A3C0AME8-F1
#
_cell.length_a   1.000
_cell.length_b   1.000
_cell.length_c   1.000
_cell.angle_alpha   90.00
_cell.angle_beta   90.00
_cell.angle_gamma   90.00
#
_symmetry.space_group_name_H-M   'P 1'
#
loop_
_entity.id
_entity.type
_entity.pdbx_description
1 polymer ?
#
loop_
_entity_poly.entity_id
_entity_poly.type
_entity_poly.pdbx_seq_one_letter_code
_entity_poly.pdbx_strand_id
1 'polypeptide(L)'
;MRNRMIQRQIQFSLRVKRFGFTNVELLLVICIVTILIAIISPLIIYSRESSRMLQCQQNMKQLGLGLQAYQTTHGSLPPAAVWSTNELHSLALNMSTRPDLFTHANWALMLLPFIGEEQLANQMDYHQKISSKQNSPIRKATLSLMSCPEDDYSQPGNSHQFEPISGSAVEFARGNYAINGGSHNMRLTPGSTTIPTGDGAELKMDQENRVFQYWGNGVAGINIAFQPDDFVNGNSSLVVLDEVRAGIHPVDPRGVWAFGQIGGSITWAHGVNGDDYGPNNQWPRSDDILGCARLHETVGTETLTREGMPCVSYLDSNTNATARSRHTGGANVLFLDGASRFISDEIDPGLWHAIHSREAPADLFDSEHFAEQLSTENVNVEAELQNQFSDLKPSNEYPSELTNSLDMYFKLIPAGEFTMGVQDKGNHFNPPPETPAHVVTITTDYFLGSFEVTQSQYEQVMGSNPSHHLSEQSGEQKYDSYPVEQLTWYQAQDFCKRLSALPEEQAAGRTYRLPTEAEW
;
A
#
# COMPACT_ATOMS: atom_id res chain seq x y z
N MET A 1 -69.63 -45.84 -74.90
CA MET A 1 -68.85 -44.59 -74.98
C MET A 1 -68.57 -44.04 -73.59
N ARG A 2 -67.37 -44.25 -73.05
CA ARG A 2 -66.68 -43.31 -72.14
C ARG A 2 -65.23 -43.79 -71.96
N ASN A 3 -64.29 -42.90 -72.25
CA ASN A 3 -62.86 -43.18 -72.41
C ASN A 3 -62.18 -43.67 -71.13
N ARG A 4 -61.26 -44.62 -71.32
CA ARG A 4 -60.22 -45.01 -70.36
C ARG A 4 -59.17 -43.90 -70.24
N MET A 5 -58.86 -43.47 -69.02
CA MET A 5 -57.54 -42.96 -68.66
C MET A 5 -57.14 -43.59 -67.32
N ILE A 6 -56.14 -44.46 -67.37
CA ILE A 6 -55.46 -45.02 -66.20
C ILE A 6 -54.21 -44.16 -66.01
N GLN A 7 -54.19 -43.30 -65.00
CA GLN A 7 -52.95 -42.70 -64.48
C GLN A 7 -52.50 -43.53 -63.29
N ARG A 8 -51.40 -44.28 -63.44
CA ARG A 8 -50.66 -44.89 -62.33
C ARG A 8 -49.85 -43.81 -61.62
N GLN A 9 -50.23 -43.45 -60.39
CA GLN A 9 -49.37 -42.70 -59.48
C GLN A 9 -48.40 -43.67 -58.79
N ILE A 10 -47.10 -43.46 -58.99
CA ILE A 10 -46.04 -44.14 -58.25
C ILE A 10 -45.76 -43.30 -56.99
N GLN A 11 -46.15 -43.79 -55.81
CA GLN A 11 -45.75 -43.20 -54.54
C GLN A 11 -44.36 -43.72 -54.13
N PHE A 12 -43.35 -42.85 -54.13
CA PHE A 12 -42.07 -43.11 -53.47
C PHE A 12 -42.18 -42.77 -51.98
N SER A 13 -42.24 -43.79 -51.13
CA SER A 13 -42.10 -43.65 -49.68
C SER A 13 -40.62 -43.47 -49.31
N LEU A 14 -40.19 -42.24 -49.01
CA LEU A 14 -38.89 -41.99 -48.38
C LEU A 14 -38.93 -42.42 -46.91
N ARG A 15 -38.40 -43.61 -46.62
CA ARG A 15 -38.24 -44.16 -45.27
C ARG A 15 -37.05 -43.46 -44.60
N VAL A 16 -37.31 -42.44 -43.78
CA VAL A 16 -36.27 -41.82 -42.94
C VAL A 16 -35.77 -42.90 -41.97
N LYS A 17 -34.55 -43.40 -42.17
CA LYS A 17 -33.87 -44.26 -41.21
C LYS A 17 -33.61 -43.43 -39.95
N ARG A 18 -34.36 -43.68 -38.88
CA ARG A 18 -34.03 -43.19 -37.54
C ARG A 18 -32.81 -43.99 -37.08
N PHE A 19 -31.64 -43.37 -37.06
CA PHE A 19 -30.45 -43.96 -36.44
C PHE A 19 -30.68 -43.96 -34.92
N GLY A 20 -30.70 -45.15 -34.33
CA GLY A 20 -30.76 -45.31 -32.87
C GLY A 20 -29.38 -45.01 -32.29
N PHE A 21 -29.34 -44.19 -31.25
CA PHE A 21 -28.12 -43.84 -30.55
C PHE A 21 -27.59 -45.06 -29.78
N THR A 22 -26.32 -45.41 -29.99
CA THR A 22 -25.72 -46.58 -29.34
C THR A 22 -25.25 -46.23 -27.93
N ASN A 23 -25.21 -47.22 -27.03
CA ASN A 23 -24.68 -47.03 -25.66
C ASN A 23 -23.24 -46.49 -25.65
N VAL A 24 -22.45 -46.81 -26.69
CA VAL A 24 -21.07 -46.31 -26.85
C VAL A 24 -21.05 -44.83 -27.20
N GLU A 25 -21.90 -44.38 -28.13
CA GLU A 25 -22.01 -42.95 -28.48
C GLU A 25 -22.51 -42.12 -27.29
N LEU A 26 -23.42 -42.66 -26.47
CA LEU A 26 -23.87 -42.01 -25.23
C LEU A 26 -22.74 -41.79 -24.25
N LEU A 27 -21.96 -42.83 -23.98
CA LEU A 27 -20.82 -42.75 -23.08
C LEU A 27 -19.78 -41.74 -23.59
N LEU A 28 -19.50 -41.75 -24.90
CA LEU A 28 -18.55 -40.81 -25.50
C LEU A 28 -19.02 -39.36 -25.34
N VAL A 29 -20.29 -39.07 -25.59
CA VAL A 29 -20.84 -37.71 -25.43
C VAL A 29 -20.78 -37.25 -23.98
N ILE A 30 -21.12 -38.12 -23.02
CA ILE A 30 -21.02 -37.79 -21.60
C ILE A 30 -19.55 -37.52 -21.23
N CYS A 31 -18.61 -38.38 -21.64
CA CYS A 31 -17.18 -38.17 -21.38
C CYS A 31 -16.69 -36.82 -21.93
N ILE A 32 -17.01 -36.50 -23.19
CA ILE A 32 -16.62 -35.22 -23.81
C ILE A 32 -17.23 -34.04 -23.04
N VAL A 33 -18.52 -34.07 -22.71
CA VAL A 33 -19.18 -33.00 -21.94
C VAL A 33 -18.55 -32.84 -20.56
N THR A 34 -18.26 -33.94 -19.85
CA THR A 34 -17.61 -33.87 -18.53
C THR A 34 -16.19 -33.29 -18.60
N ILE A 35 -15.41 -33.62 -19.64
CA ILE A 35 -14.08 -33.05 -19.87
C ILE A 35 -14.19 -31.57 -20.21
N LEU A 36 -15.13 -31.18 -21.08
CA LEU A 36 -15.35 -29.77 -21.44
C LEU A 36 -15.75 -28.95 -20.22
N ILE A 37 -16.67 -29.44 -19.38
CA ILE A 37 -17.06 -28.77 -18.13
C ILE A 37 -15.87 -28.66 -17.18
N ALA A 38 -15.07 -29.72 -17.05
CA ALA A 38 -13.87 -29.71 -16.20
C ALA A 38 -12.82 -28.68 -16.65
N ILE A 39 -12.65 -28.47 -17.96
CA ILE A 39 -11.73 -27.47 -18.52
C ILE A 39 -12.30 -26.05 -18.39
N ILE A 40 -13.62 -25.87 -18.59
CA ILE A 40 -14.27 -24.55 -18.55
C ILE A 40 -14.41 -24.02 -17.11
N SER A 41 -14.59 -24.88 -16.12
CA SER A 41 -14.79 -24.48 -14.72
C SER A 41 -13.68 -23.59 -14.13
N PRO A 42 -12.38 -23.93 -14.22
CA PRO A 42 -11.31 -23.05 -13.71
C PRO A 42 -11.21 -21.73 -14.47
N LEU A 43 -11.48 -21.73 -15.78
CA LEU A 43 -11.44 -20.53 -16.61
C LEU A 43 -12.56 -19.53 -16.26
N ILE A 44 -13.74 -20.02 -15.88
CA ILE A 44 -14.85 -19.17 -15.42
C ILE A 44 -14.52 -18.48 -14.10
N ILE A 45 -13.80 -19.16 -13.19
CA ILE A 45 -13.41 -18.58 -11.90
C ILE A 45 -12.40 -17.46 -12.12
N TYR A 46 -11.34 -17.74 -12.90
CA TYR A 46 -10.34 -16.73 -13.27
C TYR A 46 -10.97 -15.51 -13.95
N SER A 47 -11.88 -15.72 -14.90
CA SER A 47 -12.58 -14.64 -15.59
C SER A 47 -13.45 -13.78 -14.65
N ARG A 48 -14.00 -14.37 -13.58
CA ARG A 48 -14.80 -13.64 -12.59
C ARG A 48 -13.92 -12.79 -11.68
N GLU A 49 -12.81 -13.33 -11.22
CA GLU A 49 -11.83 -12.62 -10.39
C GLU A 49 -11.26 -11.41 -11.13
N SER A 50 -10.82 -11.58 -12.38
CA SER A 50 -10.35 -10.45 -13.21
C SER A 50 -11.44 -9.39 -13.44
N SER A 51 -12.71 -9.80 -13.58
CA SER A 51 -13.82 -8.86 -13.76
C SER A 51 -14.10 -8.04 -12.51
N ARG A 52 -14.00 -8.65 -11.33
CA ARG A 52 -14.20 -7.96 -10.05
C ARG A 52 -13.03 -7.03 -9.74
N MET A 53 -11.79 -7.43 -10.02
CA MET A 53 -10.62 -6.56 -9.95
C MET A 53 -10.77 -5.34 -10.87
N LEU A 54 -11.18 -5.55 -12.12
CA LEU A 54 -11.45 -4.45 -13.06
C LEU A 54 -12.54 -3.50 -12.54
N GLN A 55 -13.55 -4.03 -11.83
CA GLN A 55 -14.57 -3.21 -11.19
C GLN A 55 -13.99 -2.36 -10.04
N CYS A 56 -13.10 -2.90 -9.20
CA CYS A 56 -12.46 -2.13 -8.13
C CYS A 56 -11.57 -1.01 -8.73
N GLN A 57 -10.81 -1.30 -9.79
CA GLN A 57 -10.06 -0.28 -10.54
C GLN A 57 -10.97 0.79 -11.17
N GLN A 58 -12.13 0.39 -11.72
CA GLN A 58 -13.09 1.34 -12.28
C GLN A 58 -13.70 2.25 -11.21
N ASN A 59 -13.99 1.71 -10.03
CA ASN A 59 -14.44 2.48 -8.87
C ASN A 59 -13.39 3.52 -8.47
N MET A 60 -12.12 3.11 -8.35
CA MET A 60 -11.01 4.04 -8.09
C MET A 60 -10.89 5.13 -9.15
N LYS A 61 -10.98 4.79 -10.45
CA LYS A 61 -10.96 5.80 -11.53
C LYS A 61 -12.10 6.80 -11.41
N GLN A 62 -13.30 6.35 -11.06
CA GLN A 62 -14.45 7.24 -10.81
C GLN A 62 -14.23 8.14 -9.59
N LEU A 63 -13.64 7.62 -8.51
CA LEU A 63 -13.22 8.43 -7.36
C LEU A 63 -12.14 9.44 -7.75
N GLY A 64 -11.19 9.06 -8.60
CA GLY A 64 -10.15 9.95 -9.15
C GLY A 64 -10.72 11.11 -9.95
N LEU A 65 -11.72 10.86 -10.80
CA LEU A 65 -12.44 11.94 -11.48
C LEU A 65 -13.14 12.88 -10.49
N GLY A 66 -13.74 12.32 -9.43
CA GLY A 66 -14.31 13.11 -8.33
C GLY A 66 -13.26 13.98 -7.66
N LEU A 67 -12.06 13.44 -7.38
CA LEU A 67 -10.96 14.17 -6.74
C LEU A 67 -10.45 15.31 -7.64
N GLN A 68 -10.31 15.07 -8.94
CA GLN A 68 -9.93 16.10 -9.91
C GLN A 68 -10.99 17.22 -9.99
N ALA A 69 -12.29 16.87 -9.95
CA ALA A 69 -13.37 17.85 -9.92
C ALA A 69 -13.40 18.66 -8.62
N TYR A 70 -13.19 18.00 -7.48
CA TYR A 70 -13.03 18.65 -6.17
C TYR A 70 -11.86 19.64 -6.20
N GLN A 71 -10.69 19.19 -6.67
CA GLN A 71 -9.48 19.99 -6.78
C GLN A 71 -9.67 21.19 -7.71
N THR A 72 -10.33 21.00 -8.85
CA THR A 72 -10.67 22.10 -9.78
C THR A 72 -11.55 23.15 -9.10
N THR A 73 -12.44 22.72 -8.21
CA THR A 73 -13.39 23.61 -7.52
C THR A 73 -12.77 24.31 -6.31
N HIS A 74 -11.89 23.63 -5.56
CA HIS A 74 -11.37 24.10 -4.27
C HIS A 74 -9.88 24.49 -4.30
N GLY A 75 -9.18 24.26 -5.42
CA GLY A 75 -7.75 24.53 -5.57
C GLY A 75 -6.82 23.61 -4.78
N SER A 76 -7.36 22.58 -4.11
CA SER A 76 -6.62 21.65 -3.25
C SER A 76 -7.32 20.29 -3.21
N LEU A 77 -6.58 19.25 -2.84
CA LEU A 77 -7.18 17.96 -2.46
C LEU A 77 -7.92 18.09 -1.12
N PRO A 78 -8.95 17.26 -0.86
CA PRO A 78 -9.63 17.30 0.43
C PRO A 78 -8.69 16.85 1.56
N PRO A 79 -8.86 17.38 2.79
CA PRO A 79 -8.18 16.84 3.96
C PRO A 79 -8.58 15.39 4.20
N ALA A 80 -7.69 14.61 4.82
CA ALA A 80 -7.97 13.21 5.15
C ALA A 80 -9.14 13.12 6.13
N ALA A 81 -9.15 14.01 7.13
CA ALA A 81 -10.28 14.21 8.03
C ALA A 81 -10.34 15.65 8.54
N VAL A 82 -11.55 16.09 8.92
CA VAL A 82 -11.80 17.31 9.67
C VAL A 82 -12.18 16.95 11.10
N TRP A 83 -11.30 17.29 12.03
CA TRP A 83 -11.41 16.96 13.44
C TRP A 83 -11.64 18.22 14.28
N SER A 84 -12.67 18.18 15.13
CA SER A 84 -13.02 19.24 16.07
C SER A 84 -11.95 19.40 17.14
N THR A 85 -11.38 20.60 17.20
CA THR A 85 -10.39 20.97 18.21
C THR A 85 -10.99 21.16 19.60
N ASN A 86 -12.28 21.48 19.68
CA ASN A 86 -12.98 21.73 20.94
C ASN A 86 -13.41 20.43 21.65
N GLU A 87 -13.55 19.33 20.92
CA GLU A 87 -13.98 18.02 21.44
C GLU A 87 -12.81 17.04 21.64
N LEU A 88 -11.59 17.41 21.23
CA LEU A 88 -10.38 16.62 21.42
C LEU A 88 -9.83 16.76 22.85
N HIS A 89 -9.69 15.64 23.55
CA HIS A 89 -9.16 15.60 24.92
C HIS A 89 -7.63 15.80 25.00
N SER A 90 -6.87 15.32 24.00
CA SER A 90 -5.43 15.56 23.88
C SER A 90 -4.95 15.31 22.44
N LEU A 91 -4.24 16.29 21.87
CA LEU A 91 -3.59 16.21 20.56
C LEU A 91 -2.16 15.66 20.63
N ALA A 92 -1.50 15.82 21.79
CA ALA A 92 -0.06 15.60 21.94
C ALA A 92 0.32 14.16 22.29
N LEU A 93 -0.63 13.23 22.35
CA LEU A 93 -0.38 11.89 22.92
C LEU A 93 -0.78 10.70 22.04
N ASN A 94 -1.33 10.86 20.83
CA ASN A 94 -1.94 9.74 20.10
C ASN A 94 -3.03 8.98 20.90
N MET A 95 -3.52 9.55 22.01
CA MET A 95 -4.33 8.85 23.02
C MET A 95 -5.84 9.07 22.87
N SER A 96 -6.29 9.78 21.82
CA SER A 96 -7.73 9.92 21.62
C SER A 96 -8.26 8.67 20.93
N THR A 97 -8.62 7.66 21.72
CA THR A 97 -9.19 6.38 21.25
C THR A 97 -10.61 6.51 20.66
N ARG A 98 -11.05 7.75 20.39
CA ARG A 98 -12.44 8.15 20.15
C ARG A 98 -12.64 9.11 18.97
N PRO A 99 -12.10 8.82 17.76
CA PRO A 99 -12.30 9.66 16.58
C PRO A 99 -13.75 9.90 16.20
N ASP A 100 -14.66 9.04 16.66
CA ASP A 100 -16.11 9.20 16.54
C ASP A 100 -16.64 10.49 17.19
N LEU A 101 -15.97 10.95 18.25
CA LEU A 101 -16.46 12.07 19.05
C LEU A 101 -16.11 13.43 18.47
N PHE A 102 -15.12 13.49 17.56
CA PHE A 102 -14.60 14.76 17.04
C PHE A 102 -14.48 14.79 15.52
N THR A 103 -14.70 13.69 14.79
CA THR A 103 -14.71 13.72 13.32
C THR A 103 -15.98 14.37 12.81
N HIS A 104 -15.85 15.45 12.03
CA HIS A 104 -16.96 16.11 11.35
C HIS A 104 -17.14 15.62 9.92
N ALA A 105 -16.05 15.55 9.17
CA ALA A 105 -16.03 15.15 7.77
C ALA A 105 -14.71 14.45 7.44
N ASN A 106 -14.65 13.80 6.29
CA ASN A 106 -13.45 13.24 5.70
C ASN A 106 -13.45 13.46 4.17
N TRP A 107 -12.37 13.06 3.51
CA TRP A 107 -12.24 13.19 2.06
C TRP A 107 -13.44 12.61 1.30
N ALA A 108 -13.92 11.43 1.71
CA ALA A 108 -15.00 10.72 1.06
C ALA A 108 -16.34 11.47 1.14
N LEU A 109 -16.66 12.00 2.32
CA LEU A 109 -17.87 12.81 2.55
C LEU A 109 -17.83 14.10 1.70
N MET A 110 -16.67 14.74 1.61
CA MET A 110 -16.47 15.93 0.77
C MET A 110 -16.52 15.63 -0.73
N LEU A 111 -16.28 14.38 -1.11
CA LEU A 111 -16.28 13.95 -2.50
C LEU A 111 -17.69 13.65 -3.04
N LEU A 112 -18.67 13.35 -2.17
CA LEU A 112 -20.02 12.94 -2.57
C LEU A 112 -20.66 13.81 -3.68
N PRO A 113 -20.61 15.16 -3.63
CA PRO A 113 -21.18 15.99 -4.69
C PRO A 113 -20.51 15.80 -6.05
N PHE A 114 -19.24 15.39 -6.06
CA PHE A 114 -18.42 15.23 -7.27
C PHE A 114 -18.50 13.83 -7.88
N ILE A 115 -19.13 12.87 -7.20
CA ILE A 115 -19.28 11.48 -7.65
C ILE A 115 -20.75 11.08 -7.90
N GLY A 116 -21.65 12.06 -8.01
CA GLY A 116 -23.06 11.83 -8.31
C GLY A 116 -23.95 11.55 -7.10
N GLU A 117 -23.44 11.76 -5.88
CA GLU A 117 -24.15 11.53 -4.61
C GLU A 117 -24.64 12.83 -3.95
N GLU A 118 -25.03 13.83 -4.75
CA GLU A 118 -25.48 15.15 -4.26
C GLU A 118 -26.66 15.06 -3.28
N GLN A 119 -27.62 14.16 -3.54
CA GLN A 119 -28.79 13.96 -2.67
C GLN A 119 -28.40 13.44 -1.28
N LEU A 120 -27.35 12.62 -1.22
CA LEU A 120 -26.82 12.12 0.04
C LEU A 120 -26.02 13.21 0.75
N ALA A 121 -25.18 13.95 0.01
CA ALA A 121 -24.39 15.06 0.53
C ALA A 121 -25.27 16.15 1.18
N ASN A 122 -26.43 16.46 0.57
CA ASN A 122 -27.37 17.45 1.09
C ASN A 122 -28.02 17.08 2.44
N GLN A 123 -27.89 15.83 2.89
CA GLN A 123 -28.41 15.39 4.20
C GLN A 123 -27.40 15.63 5.34
N MET A 124 -26.15 15.95 5.00
CA MET A 124 -25.08 16.12 5.98
C MET A 124 -25.14 17.48 6.65
N ASP A 125 -25.03 17.48 7.98
CA ASP A 125 -24.74 18.69 8.76
C ASP A 125 -23.24 18.70 9.12
N TYR A 126 -22.48 19.54 8.42
CA TYR A 126 -21.02 19.71 8.62
C TYR A 126 -20.66 20.38 9.97
N HIS A 127 -21.62 21.02 10.63
CA HIS A 127 -21.40 21.60 11.96
C HIS A 127 -21.52 20.58 13.09
N GLN A 128 -21.97 19.36 12.77
CA GLN A 128 -22.11 18.26 13.71
C GLN A 128 -21.10 17.16 13.38
N LYS A 129 -20.66 16.44 14.41
CA LYS A 129 -19.86 15.24 14.22
C LYS A 129 -20.59 14.16 13.42
N ILE A 130 -19.81 13.34 12.73
CA ILE A 130 -20.33 12.25 11.90
C ILE A 130 -21.11 11.22 12.71
N SER A 131 -20.81 11.05 14.00
CA SER A 131 -21.52 10.15 14.92
C SER A 131 -22.88 10.68 15.41
N SER A 132 -23.22 11.95 15.15
CA SER A 132 -24.46 12.57 15.59
C SER A 132 -25.70 11.87 15.04
N LYS A 133 -26.86 11.96 15.71
CA LYS A 133 -28.10 11.37 15.18
C LYS A 133 -28.51 11.97 13.82
N GLN A 134 -28.24 13.26 13.62
CA GLN A 134 -28.52 13.98 12.38
C GLN A 134 -27.76 13.37 11.19
N ASN A 135 -26.49 13.04 11.37
CA ASN A 135 -25.66 12.46 10.31
C ASN A 135 -25.81 10.92 10.20
N SER A 136 -26.83 10.32 10.81
CA SER A 136 -27.06 8.86 10.74
C SER A 136 -27.39 8.34 9.34
N PRO A 137 -28.23 9.02 8.53
CA PRO A 137 -28.54 8.53 7.19
C PRO A 137 -27.31 8.43 6.29
N ILE A 138 -26.44 9.46 6.35
CA ILE A 138 -25.24 9.51 5.49
C ILE A 138 -24.21 8.45 5.86
N ARG A 139 -23.83 8.30 7.12
CA ARG A 139 -22.78 7.33 7.51
C ARG A 139 -23.18 5.86 7.34
N LYS A 140 -24.48 5.57 7.27
CA LYS A 140 -25.02 4.21 7.06
C LYS A 140 -25.32 3.89 5.60
N ALA A 141 -25.17 4.87 4.70
CA ALA A 141 -25.40 4.65 3.28
C ALA A 141 -24.34 3.68 2.73
N THR A 142 -24.81 2.64 2.03
CA THR A 142 -23.95 1.74 1.28
C THR A 142 -23.72 2.31 -0.11
N LEU A 143 -22.47 2.63 -0.44
CA LEU A 143 -22.10 3.20 -1.73
C LEU A 143 -21.38 2.14 -2.55
N SER A 144 -21.94 1.78 -3.71
CA SER A 144 -21.31 0.82 -4.61
C SER A 144 -19.94 1.30 -5.09
N LEU A 145 -19.79 2.61 -5.25
CA LEU A 145 -18.52 3.24 -5.63
C LEU A 145 -17.44 3.10 -4.54
N MET A 146 -17.83 2.96 -3.27
CA MET A 146 -16.90 2.77 -2.16
C MET A 146 -16.64 1.31 -1.80
N SER A 147 -17.29 0.36 -2.48
CA SER A 147 -17.22 -1.06 -2.14
C SER A 147 -16.46 -1.83 -3.21
N CYS A 148 -15.56 -2.72 -2.82
CA CYS A 148 -14.92 -3.66 -3.75
C CYS A 148 -15.72 -4.98 -3.77
N PRO A 149 -16.22 -5.46 -4.92
CA PRO A 149 -17.02 -6.69 -5.00
C PRO A 149 -16.30 -8.00 -4.63
N GLU A 150 -14.98 -8.00 -4.47
CA GLU A 150 -14.25 -9.17 -3.91
C GLU A 150 -14.27 -9.21 -2.38
N ASP A 151 -14.56 -8.08 -1.72
CA ASP A 151 -14.59 -8.05 -0.27
C ASP A 151 -15.96 -8.41 0.28
N ASP A 152 -16.13 -9.69 0.60
CA ASP A 152 -17.35 -10.24 1.19
C ASP A 152 -17.72 -9.59 2.54
N TYR A 153 -16.81 -8.85 3.20
CA TYR A 153 -17.12 -8.10 4.41
C TYR A 153 -17.69 -6.71 4.13
N SER A 154 -17.58 -6.21 2.90
CA SER A 154 -18.10 -4.91 2.47
C SER A 154 -19.58 -5.00 2.09
N GLN A 155 -20.42 -5.33 3.07
CA GLN A 155 -21.84 -5.56 2.88
C GLN A 155 -22.69 -4.94 4.01
N PRO A 156 -23.97 -4.59 3.75
CA PRO A 156 -24.85 -3.98 4.75
C PRO A 156 -24.98 -4.76 6.06
N GLY A 157 -24.89 -6.09 5.98
CA GLY A 157 -24.97 -7.00 7.13
C GLY A 157 -23.76 -6.97 8.08
N ASN A 158 -22.65 -6.34 7.68
CA ASN A 158 -21.43 -6.22 8.45
C ASN A 158 -21.07 -4.74 8.68
N SER A 159 -22.05 -3.93 9.07
CA SER A 159 -21.80 -2.51 9.41
C SER A 159 -20.84 -2.42 10.61
N HIS A 160 -19.89 -1.48 10.57
CA HIS A 160 -19.05 -1.20 11.74
C HIS A 160 -19.91 -0.66 12.87
N GLN A 161 -19.77 -1.22 14.06
CA GLN A 161 -20.49 -0.84 15.26
C GLN A 161 -19.50 -0.27 16.26
N PHE A 162 -19.46 1.05 16.29
CA PHE A 162 -18.68 1.76 17.28
C PHE A 162 -19.49 1.87 18.58
N GLU A 163 -19.00 1.35 19.70
CA GLU A 163 -19.69 1.39 20.99
C GLU A 163 -19.08 2.44 21.93
N PRO A 164 -19.54 3.70 21.89
CA PRO A 164 -19.02 4.79 22.72
C PRO A 164 -19.27 4.60 24.22
N ILE A 165 -20.35 3.88 24.55
CA ILE A 165 -20.84 3.52 25.88
C ILE A 165 -21.54 2.17 25.71
N SER A 166 -21.37 1.25 26.67
CA SER A 166 -22.04 -0.06 26.64
C SER A 166 -23.55 0.10 26.39
N GLY A 167 -24.05 -0.47 25.30
CA GLY A 167 -25.47 -0.45 24.91
C GLY A 167 -25.92 0.69 23.98
N SER A 168 -25.01 1.53 23.45
CA SER A 168 -25.37 2.60 22.50
C SER A 168 -24.46 2.62 21.26
N ALA A 169 -24.57 1.62 20.38
CA ALA A 169 -23.74 1.52 19.18
C ALA A 169 -24.06 2.61 18.12
N VAL A 170 -23.03 3.21 17.56
CA VAL A 170 -23.07 4.08 16.38
C VAL A 170 -22.62 3.24 15.18
N GLU A 171 -23.52 3.07 14.21
CA GLU A 171 -23.23 2.24 13.04
C GLU A 171 -22.71 3.06 11.86
N PHE A 172 -21.77 2.47 11.14
CA PHE A 172 -21.20 3.00 9.91
C PHE A 172 -21.18 1.91 8.82
N ALA A 173 -21.43 2.31 7.58
CA ALA A 173 -21.31 1.42 6.43
C ALA A 173 -19.83 1.19 6.07
N ARG A 174 -19.56 0.03 5.48
CA ARG A 174 -18.23 -0.37 5.03
C ARG A 174 -17.79 0.35 3.76
N GLY A 175 -16.49 0.39 3.55
CA GLY A 175 -15.85 0.82 2.32
C GLY A 175 -14.51 0.10 2.13
N ASN A 176 -13.90 0.31 0.97
CA ASN A 176 -12.69 -0.36 0.54
C ASN A 176 -11.62 0.57 -0.03
N TYR A 177 -11.79 1.88 0.13
CA TYR A 177 -10.82 2.86 -0.36
C TYR A 177 -10.46 3.85 0.74
N ALA A 178 -9.19 4.17 0.82
CA ALA A 178 -8.63 5.09 1.80
C ALA A 178 -7.72 6.10 1.11
N ILE A 179 -7.65 7.31 1.65
CA ILE A 179 -6.76 8.34 1.13
C ILE A 179 -5.36 8.20 1.74
N ASN A 180 -4.33 8.38 0.91
CA ASN A 180 -2.94 8.26 1.33
C ASN A 180 -2.51 9.43 2.24
N GLY A 181 -2.25 9.13 3.51
CA GLY A 181 -1.74 10.06 4.52
C GLY A 181 -0.21 10.18 4.58
N GLY A 182 0.50 9.27 3.93
CA GLY A 182 1.95 9.34 3.71
C GLY A 182 2.72 8.13 4.24
N SER A 183 4.02 8.14 3.97
CA SER A 183 4.98 7.18 4.49
C SER A 183 5.51 7.53 5.88
N HIS A 184 5.43 8.79 6.32
CA HIS A 184 5.88 9.18 7.67
C HIS A 184 5.16 8.40 8.76
N ASN A 185 5.87 8.07 9.85
CA ASN A 185 5.20 7.51 11.02
C ASN A 185 4.29 8.57 11.64
N MET A 186 3.08 8.19 12.07
CA MET A 186 2.15 9.08 12.77
C MET A 186 2.59 9.32 14.25
N ARG A 187 3.86 9.63 14.45
CA ARG A 187 4.47 10.00 15.73
C ARG A 187 5.02 11.41 15.62
N LEU A 188 4.85 12.18 16.70
CA LEU A 188 5.38 13.54 16.86
C LEU A 188 6.82 13.56 17.38
N THR A 189 7.36 12.39 17.75
CA THR A 189 8.70 12.30 18.34
C THR A 189 9.73 12.31 17.21
N PRO A 190 10.73 13.21 17.25
CA PRO A 190 11.83 13.19 16.29
C PRO A 190 12.56 11.85 16.29
N GLY A 191 13.12 11.45 15.15
CA GLY A 191 14.01 10.31 15.06
C GLY A 191 15.20 10.45 16.02
N SER A 192 15.66 9.35 16.60
CA SER A 192 16.86 9.32 17.43
C SER A 192 17.63 8.02 17.20
N THR A 193 18.90 7.97 17.58
CA THR A 193 19.67 6.71 17.55
C THR A 193 19.09 5.62 18.46
N THR A 194 18.32 6.00 19.50
CA THR A 194 17.58 5.08 20.39
C THR A 194 16.22 4.63 19.84
N ILE A 195 15.65 5.39 18.90
CA ILE A 195 14.38 5.13 18.23
C ILE A 195 14.62 5.51 16.76
N PRO A 196 15.25 4.63 15.95
CA PRO A 196 15.58 4.90 14.56
C PRO A 196 14.31 4.81 13.71
N THR A 197 13.37 5.72 13.96
CA THR A 197 12.20 5.94 13.15
C THR A 197 12.51 7.12 12.23
N GLY A 198 12.20 6.98 10.94
CA GLY A 198 12.35 8.06 9.96
C GLY A 198 11.47 9.28 10.25
N ASP A 199 11.36 10.16 9.26
CA ASP A 199 10.59 11.41 9.32
C ASP A 199 9.20 11.19 9.93
N GLY A 200 8.92 11.92 11.02
CA GLY A 200 7.66 11.85 11.75
C GLY A 200 6.59 12.76 11.14
N ALA A 201 5.37 12.63 11.64
CA ALA A 201 4.30 13.54 11.29
C ALA A 201 4.49 14.92 11.95
N GLU A 202 4.11 15.96 11.23
CA GLU A 202 4.18 17.36 11.67
C GLU A 202 2.88 17.80 12.32
N LEU A 203 2.99 18.57 13.41
CA LEU A 203 1.86 19.19 14.11
C LEU A 203 2.06 20.70 14.20
N LYS A 204 1.10 21.45 13.66
CA LYS A 204 1.01 22.89 13.83
C LYS A 204 -0.21 23.26 14.65
N MET A 205 0.00 24.02 15.72
CA MET A 205 -1.08 24.53 16.57
C MET A 205 -1.22 26.04 16.39
N ASP A 206 -2.42 26.49 16.04
CA ASP A 206 -2.84 27.87 16.13
C ASP A 206 -3.56 28.07 17.48
N GLN A 207 -2.85 28.68 18.43
CA GLN A 207 -3.36 28.91 19.78
C GLN A 207 -4.47 29.97 19.82
N GLU A 208 -4.45 30.94 18.90
CA GLU A 208 -5.42 32.04 18.87
C GLU A 208 -6.77 31.55 18.37
N ASN A 209 -6.78 30.80 17.26
CA ASN A 209 -7.99 30.25 16.68
C ASN A 209 -8.40 28.90 17.28
N ARG A 210 -7.54 28.32 18.14
CA ARG A 210 -7.70 26.98 18.72
C ARG A 210 -7.88 25.93 17.63
N VAL A 211 -7.06 25.99 16.58
CA VAL A 211 -7.05 25.04 15.46
C VAL A 211 -5.72 24.29 15.47
N PHE A 212 -5.71 23.02 15.06
CA PHE A 212 -4.48 22.29 14.79
C PHE A 212 -4.52 21.71 13.38
N GLN A 213 -3.34 21.53 12.81
CA GLN A 213 -3.09 20.83 11.56
C GLN A 213 -2.11 19.71 11.85
N TYR A 214 -2.37 18.51 11.31
CA TYR A 214 -1.54 17.34 11.55
C TYR A 214 -1.34 16.55 10.26
N TRP A 215 -0.11 16.36 9.80
CA TRP A 215 0.17 15.76 8.50
C TRP A 215 1.45 14.94 8.47
N GLY A 216 1.48 13.94 7.60
CA GLY A 216 2.70 13.26 7.16
C GLY A 216 3.11 13.80 5.80
N ASN A 217 3.89 13.04 5.05
CA ASN A 217 4.29 13.40 3.69
C ASN A 217 3.35 12.87 2.58
N GLY A 218 2.12 12.42 2.87
CA GLY A 218 1.18 11.95 1.85
C GLY A 218 0.39 13.05 1.15
N VAL A 219 -0.70 12.70 0.49
CA VAL A 219 -1.56 13.67 -0.25
C VAL A 219 -2.58 14.39 0.64
N ALA A 220 -2.79 13.92 1.87
CA ALA A 220 -3.84 14.41 2.74
C ALA A 220 -3.47 14.34 4.22
N GLY A 221 -3.80 15.38 4.99
CA GLY A 221 -3.60 15.42 6.45
C GLY A 221 -4.90 15.70 7.20
N ILE A 222 -4.81 15.72 8.53
CA ILE A 222 -5.91 16.08 9.41
C ILE A 222 -5.97 17.62 9.53
N ASN A 223 -7.14 18.19 9.24
CA ASN A 223 -7.38 19.64 9.25
C ASN A 223 -6.47 20.45 8.31
N ILE A 224 -5.85 19.80 7.33
CA ILE A 224 -4.98 20.43 6.33
C ILE A 224 -5.19 19.80 4.96
N ALA A 225 -5.20 20.65 3.95
CA ALA A 225 -5.38 20.32 2.54
C ALA A 225 -4.14 20.77 1.76
N PHE A 226 -3.74 19.98 0.77
CA PHE A 226 -2.56 20.24 -0.04
C PHE A 226 -2.95 20.66 -1.46
N GLN A 227 -2.18 21.56 -2.02
CA GLN A 227 -2.31 22.07 -3.38
C GLN A 227 -1.40 21.29 -4.32
N PRO A 228 -1.65 21.33 -5.64
CA PRO A 228 -0.81 20.64 -6.62
C PRO A 228 0.67 21.04 -6.56
N ASP A 229 0.95 22.30 -6.20
CA ASP A 229 2.31 22.82 -6.07
C ASP A 229 3.07 22.22 -4.87
N ASP A 230 2.38 21.53 -3.95
CA ASP A 230 2.99 20.83 -2.81
C ASP A 230 3.54 19.43 -3.19
N PHE A 231 3.32 18.94 -4.42
CA PHE A 231 3.65 17.58 -4.86
C PHE A 231 4.94 17.55 -5.67
N VAL A 232 6.08 17.35 -4.99
CA VAL A 232 7.43 17.40 -5.56
C VAL A 232 7.66 16.31 -6.61
N ASN A 233 7.13 15.10 -6.39
CA ASN A 233 7.25 13.98 -7.32
C ASN A 233 6.31 14.05 -8.53
N GLY A 234 5.39 15.01 -8.56
CA GLY A 234 4.39 15.16 -9.62
C GLY A 234 3.24 14.15 -9.54
N ASN A 235 2.28 14.28 -10.47
CA ASN A 235 1.00 13.58 -10.35
C ASN A 235 1.04 12.10 -10.80
N SER A 236 2.01 11.69 -11.62
CA SER A 236 2.04 10.36 -12.23
C SER A 236 2.72 9.27 -11.38
N SER A 237 3.41 9.68 -10.31
CA SER A 237 4.18 8.80 -9.42
C SER A 237 3.62 8.76 -8.00
N LEU A 238 2.67 9.65 -7.67
CA LEU A 238 2.09 9.79 -6.34
C LEU A 238 0.76 9.05 -6.23
N VAL A 239 0.69 8.10 -5.30
CA VAL A 239 -0.55 7.40 -4.92
C VAL A 239 -1.44 8.35 -4.13
N VAL A 240 -2.70 8.46 -4.54
CA VAL A 240 -3.73 9.29 -3.89
C VAL A 240 -4.74 8.43 -3.11
N LEU A 241 -5.11 7.26 -3.61
CA LEU A 241 -6.01 6.32 -2.91
C LEU A 241 -5.44 4.91 -2.91
N ASP A 242 -5.58 4.25 -1.77
CA ASP A 242 -5.26 2.85 -1.54
C ASP A 242 -6.53 2.02 -1.43
N GLU A 243 -6.45 0.77 -1.88
CA GLU A 243 -7.43 -0.23 -1.50
C GLU A 243 -7.20 -0.65 -0.05
N VAL A 244 -8.29 -0.73 0.72
CA VAL A 244 -8.32 -1.26 2.09
C VAL A 244 -9.43 -2.28 2.21
N ARG A 245 -9.37 -3.12 3.24
CA ARG A 245 -10.40 -4.13 3.50
C ARG A 245 -11.42 -3.66 4.52
N ALA A 246 -12.66 -4.04 4.27
CA ALA A 246 -13.73 -3.97 5.26
C ALA A 246 -13.39 -4.89 6.44
N GLY A 247 -13.54 -4.35 7.65
CA GLY A 247 -13.27 -5.08 8.87
C GLY A 247 -14.10 -6.36 8.99
N ILE A 248 -13.49 -7.44 9.47
CA ILE A 248 -14.08 -8.80 9.43
C ILE A 248 -15.19 -9.04 10.46
N HIS A 249 -15.41 -8.06 11.32
CA HIS A 249 -16.40 -8.08 12.39
C HIS A 249 -16.90 -6.66 12.66
N PRO A 250 -18.14 -6.45 13.15
CA PRO A 250 -18.64 -5.11 13.48
C PRO A 250 -17.73 -4.28 14.39
N VAL A 251 -16.93 -4.90 15.26
CA VAL A 251 -15.99 -4.16 16.14
C VAL A 251 -14.69 -3.74 15.44
N ASP A 252 -14.37 -4.31 14.28
CA ASP A 252 -13.20 -3.96 13.48
C ASP A 252 -13.45 -2.60 12.78
N PRO A 253 -12.64 -1.55 13.01
CA PRO A 253 -12.85 -0.22 12.44
C PRO A 253 -12.38 -0.09 10.99
N ARG A 254 -11.72 -1.10 10.43
CA ARG A 254 -11.15 -1.00 9.09
C ARG A 254 -12.22 -0.97 8.00
N GLY A 255 -11.89 -0.27 6.91
CA GLY A 255 -12.74 -0.13 5.73
C GLY A 255 -14.10 0.46 6.07
N VAL A 256 -14.10 1.72 6.52
CA VAL A 256 -15.30 2.49 6.86
C VAL A 256 -15.23 3.84 6.14
N TRP A 257 -15.96 3.97 5.04
CA TRP A 257 -15.77 5.08 4.10
C TRP A 257 -16.06 6.46 4.70
N ALA A 258 -17.04 6.56 5.60
CA ALA A 258 -17.46 7.83 6.19
C ALA A 258 -16.67 8.21 7.45
N PHE A 259 -15.69 7.38 7.86
CA PHE A 259 -15.01 7.55 9.13
C PHE A 259 -13.53 7.87 8.92
N GLY A 260 -13.17 9.14 9.12
CA GLY A 260 -11.82 9.69 8.96
C GLY A 260 -10.83 9.20 10.01
N GLN A 261 -10.57 7.89 10.01
CA GLN A 261 -9.66 7.17 10.88
C GLN A 261 -8.66 6.37 10.02
N ILE A 262 -7.45 6.13 10.54
CA ILE A 262 -6.46 5.26 9.91
C ILE A 262 -6.95 3.80 9.95
N GLY A 263 -6.76 3.10 8.85
CA GLY A 263 -7.35 1.80 8.56
C GLY A 263 -8.84 1.87 8.16
N GLY A 264 -9.56 2.93 8.58
CA GLY A 264 -10.95 3.18 8.21
C GLY A 264 -11.10 3.75 6.80
N SER A 265 -10.74 5.02 6.62
CA SER A 265 -10.75 5.73 5.33
C SER A 265 -9.42 6.41 5.01
N ILE A 266 -8.37 6.14 5.78
CA ILE A 266 -7.04 6.75 5.67
C ILE A 266 -6.01 5.63 5.79
N THR A 267 -4.98 5.64 4.95
CA THR A 267 -3.77 4.81 5.07
C THR A 267 -2.61 5.69 5.49
N TRP A 268 -1.67 5.15 6.26
CA TRP A 268 -0.56 5.91 6.82
C TRP A 268 0.61 5.02 7.21
N ALA A 269 1.83 5.57 7.16
CA ALA A 269 3.11 4.96 7.50
C ALA A 269 3.59 3.89 6.52
N HIS A 270 3.21 4.03 5.25
CA HIS A 270 3.61 3.15 4.15
C HIS A 270 5.13 2.97 4.06
N GLY A 271 5.61 1.73 4.15
CA GLY A 271 7.03 1.40 3.97
C GLY A 271 7.93 1.88 5.12
N VAL A 272 7.42 2.05 6.33
CA VAL A 272 8.19 2.45 7.52
C VAL A 272 8.11 1.40 8.64
N ASN A 273 9.19 1.26 9.43
CA ASN A 273 9.29 0.46 10.67
C ASN A 273 8.96 -1.04 10.62
N GLY A 274 8.84 -1.64 9.43
CA GLY A 274 8.66 -3.09 9.27
C GLY A 274 7.26 -3.63 9.60
N ASP A 275 6.33 -2.80 10.10
CA ASP A 275 4.93 -3.17 10.36
C ASP A 275 3.94 -2.84 9.24
N ASP A 276 4.32 -2.00 8.28
CA ASP A 276 3.51 -1.69 7.10
C ASP A 276 4.37 -1.65 5.83
N TYR A 277 5.20 -2.68 5.62
CA TYR A 277 6.26 -2.72 4.59
C TYR A 277 5.77 -2.94 3.14
N GLY A 278 4.46 -2.96 2.90
CA GLY A 278 3.87 -3.14 1.57
C GLY A 278 2.40 -3.55 1.63
N PRO A 279 1.76 -3.76 0.47
CA PRO A 279 0.39 -4.24 0.38
C PRO A 279 0.18 -5.56 1.11
N ASN A 280 -1.01 -5.75 1.68
CA ASN A 280 -1.42 -7.01 2.32
C ASN A 280 -0.46 -7.55 3.39
N ASN A 281 0.30 -6.69 4.07
CA ASN A 281 1.30 -7.14 5.04
C ASN A 281 0.70 -8.12 6.08
N GLN A 282 1.31 -9.30 6.22
CA GLN A 282 0.83 -10.37 7.09
C GLN A 282 1.54 -10.47 8.44
N TRP A 283 2.43 -9.53 8.76
CA TRP A 283 3.06 -9.55 10.08
C TRP A 283 1.98 -9.46 11.18
N PRO A 284 1.97 -10.34 12.20
CA PRO A 284 0.88 -10.43 13.18
C PRO A 284 0.60 -9.15 13.98
N ARG A 285 1.49 -8.15 13.88
CA ARG A 285 1.41 -6.85 14.54
C ARG A 285 1.39 -5.68 13.56
N SER A 286 1.19 -5.93 12.27
CA SER A 286 0.85 -4.87 11.30
C SER A 286 -0.49 -4.25 11.65
N ASP A 287 -0.77 -3.03 11.17
CA ASP A 287 -1.93 -2.21 11.54
C ASP A 287 -2.05 -1.88 13.05
N ASP A 288 -1.70 -0.65 13.39
CA ASP A 288 -1.90 0.02 14.66
C ASP A 288 -3.23 0.79 14.62
N ILE A 289 -4.31 0.05 14.83
CA ILE A 289 -5.68 0.56 14.79
C ILE A 289 -6.37 0.50 16.15
N LEU A 290 -7.32 1.41 16.36
CA LEU A 290 -8.13 1.45 17.58
C LEU A 290 -9.02 0.20 17.72
N GLY A 291 -9.15 -0.28 18.96
CA GLY A 291 -10.03 -1.40 19.28
C GLY A 291 -9.49 -2.76 18.83
N CYS A 292 -8.25 -2.86 18.37
CA CYS A 292 -7.66 -4.14 17.97
C CYS A 292 -7.63 -5.14 19.14
N ALA A 293 -7.33 -4.71 20.37
CA ALA A 293 -7.40 -5.59 21.56
C ALA A 293 -8.76 -6.28 21.68
N ARG A 294 -9.85 -5.50 21.59
CA ARG A 294 -11.23 -6.01 21.61
C ARG A 294 -11.52 -6.91 20.41
N LEU A 295 -10.96 -6.60 19.24
CA LEU A 295 -11.09 -7.45 18.05
C LEU A 295 -10.47 -8.83 18.31
N HIS A 296 -9.25 -8.90 18.84
CA HIS A 296 -8.62 -10.17 19.23
C HIS A 296 -9.47 -10.95 20.24
N GLU A 297 -10.02 -10.28 21.25
CA GLU A 297 -10.91 -10.92 22.24
C GLU A 297 -12.19 -11.48 21.59
N THR A 298 -12.70 -10.80 20.56
CA THR A 298 -13.99 -11.13 19.94
C THR A 298 -13.88 -12.21 18.87
N VAL A 299 -12.89 -12.12 17.99
CA VAL A 299 -12.76 -13.03 16.82
C VAL A 299 -11.59 -14.00 16.93
N GLY A 300 -10.63 -13.72 17.81
CA GLY A 300 -9.41 -14.52 17.99
C GLY A 300 -8.30 -14.19 17.00
N THR A 301 -7.04 -14.21 17.49
CA THR A 301 -5.84 -13.99 16.68
C THR A 301 -5.75 -14.91 15.46
N GLU A 302 -6.10 -16.19 15.63
CA GLU A 302 -6.04 -17.18 14.54
C GLU A 302 -6.98 -16.82 13.39
N THR A 303 -8.17 -16.30 13.70
CA THR A 303 -9.12 -15.83 12.69
C THR A 303 -8.57 -14.60 11.96
N LEU A 304 -7.99 -13.64 12.68
CA LEU A 304 -7.38 -12.45 12.08
C LEU A 304 -6.26 -12.83 11.10
N THR A 305 -5.35 -13.71 11.51
CA THR A 305 -4.26 -14.20 10.65
C THR A 305 -4.81 -14.96 9.44
N ARG A 306 -5.76 -15.87 9.62
CA ARG A 306 -6.36 -16.62 8.50
C ARG A 306 -7.09 -15.72 7.52
N GLU A 307 -7.77 -14.70 8.03
CA GLU A 307 -8.48 -13.73 7.20
C GLU A 307 -7.55 -12.68 6.58
N GLY A 308 -6.25 -12.70 6.86
CA GLY A 308 -5.28 -11.74 6.34
C GLY A 308 -5.46 -10.31 6.90
N MET A 309 -5.95 -10.22 8.14
CA MET A 309 -6.34 -8.97 8.82
C MET A 309 -5.67 -8.82 10.19
N PRO A 310 -4.33 -9.03 10.31
CA PRO A 310 -3.59 -8.80 11.55
C PRO A 310 -3.77 -7.37 12.08
N CYS A 311 -3.62 -7.19 13.39
CA CYS A 311 -3.59 -5.89 14.06
C CYS A 311 -2.82 -6.00 15.39
N VAL A 312 -2.32 -4.89 15.92
CA VAL A 312 -1.61 -4.88 17.22
C VAL A 312 -2.57 -4.95 18.43
N SER A 313 -2.47 -6.00 19.24
CA SER A 313 -3.42 -6.19 20.36
C SER A 313 -3.09 -5.45 21.66
N TYR A 314 -1.84 -5.02 21.86
CA TYR A 314 -1.38 -4.37 23.10
C TYR A 314 -1.27 -2.85 22.99
N LEU A 315 -1.52 -2.32 21.79
CA LEU A 315 -1.50 -0.90 21.50
C LEU A 315 -2.89 -0.51 21.01
N ASP A 316 -3.51 0.43 21.71
CA ASP A 316 -4.80 0.99 21.32
C ASP A 316 -4.57 2.42 20.81
N SER A 317 -3.91 2.50 19.65
CA SER A 317 -3.64 3.75 18.96
C SER A 317 -4.12 3.68 17.51
N ASN A 318 -4.24 4.85 16.89
CA ASN A 318 -4.61 4.99 15.50
C ASN A 318 -3.40 5.51 14.71
N THR A 319 -2.35 4.71 14.52
CA THR A 319 -1.04 5.21 14.08
C THR A 319 -0.61 4.78 12.69
N ASN A 320 -0.94 3.57 12.27
CA ASN A 320 -0.55 3.06 10.97
C ASN A 320 -1.58 2.03 10.46
N ALA A 321 -1.70 1.98 9.14
CA ALA A 321 -2.46 0.97 8.42
C ALA A 321 -2.09 1.10 6.94
N THR A 322 -1.69 -0.02 6.35
CA THR A 322 -1.30 -0.08 4.93
C THR A 322 -2.44 -0.53 4.02
N ALA A 323 -2.15 -0.59 2.71
CA ALA A 323 -3.07 -1.08 1.70
C ALA A 323 -3.37 -2.57 1.91
N ARG A 324 -4.63 -2.96 1.76
CA ARG A 324 -5.08 -4.36 1.88
C ARG A 324 -6.19 -4.64 0.88
N SER A 325 -6.18 -5.82 0.28
CA SER A 325 -7.20 -6.27 -0.67
C SER A 325 -7.55 -7.76 -0.48
N ARG A 326 -8.65 -8.19 -1.11
CA ARG A 326 -9.00 -9.61 -1.27
C ARG A 326 -8.47 -10.20 -2.57
N HIS A 327 -7.84 -9.39 -3.41
CA HIS A 327 -7.25 -9.84 -4.66
C HIS A 327 -5.99 -10.65 -4.38
N THR A 328 -5.76 -11.66 -5.21
CA THR A 328 -4.59 -12.52 -5.08
C THR A 328 -3.31 -11.76 -5.45
N GLY A 329 -2.36 -11.66 -4.51
CA GLY A 329 -0.97 -11.23 -4.76
C GLY A 329 -0.75 -9.72 -4.89
N GLY A 330 -1.68 -8.89 -4.42
CA GLY A 330 -1.52 -7.44 -4.52
C GLY A 330 -2.74 -6.64 -4.08
N ALA A 331 -2.66 -5.32 -4.25
CA ALA A 331 -3.76 -4.39 -4.01
C ALA A 331 -3.87 -3.37 -5.14
N ASN A 332 -5.08 -2.88 -5.41
CA ASN A 332 -5.23 -1.75 -6.32
C ASN A 332 -4.83 -0.46 -5.62
N VAL A 333 -4.23 0.45 -6.37
CA VAL A 333 -3.98 1.84 -5.97
C VAL A 333 -4.43 2.77 -7.08
N LEU A 334 -4.66 4.03 -6.72
CA LEU A 334 -4.94 5.12 -7.65
C LEU A 334 -3.82 6.16 -7.55
N PHE A 335 -3.24 6.51 -8.69
CA PHE A 335 -2.30 7.62 -8.83
C PHE A 335 -3.05 8.93 -9.03
N LEU A 336 -2.42 10.03 -8.63
CA LEU A 336 -3.01 11.37 -8.69
C LEU A 336 -3.36 11.82 -10.12
N ASP A 337 -2.67 11.28 -11.13
CA ASP A 337 -3.00 11.46 -12.56
C ASP A 337 -4.28 10.73 -13.01
N GLY A 338 -4.87 9.89 -12.15
CA GLY A 338 -6.07 9.11 -12.41
C GLY A 338 -5.80 7.69 -12.91
N ALA A 339 -4.54 7.27 -13.05
CA ALA A 339 -4.19 5.89 -13.37
C ALA A 339 -4.44 4.99 -12.16
N SER A 340 -5.32 3.99 -12.31
CA SER A 340 -5.43 2.90 -11.34
C SER A 340 -4.56 1.73 -11.77
N ARG A 341 -3.78 1.19 -10.83
CA ARG A 341 -2.83 0.10 -11.06
C ARG A 341 -2.99 -0.97 -9.99
N PHE A 342 -2.72 -2.21 -10.36
CA PHE A 342 -2.58 -3.32 -9.42
C PHE A 342 -1.10 -3.41 -9.02
N ILE A 343 -0.81 -3.30 -7.72
CA ILE A 343 0.54 -3.36 -7.17
C ILE A 343 0.70 -4.67 -6.42
N SER A 344 1.79 -5.37 -6.72
CA SER A 344 2.12 -6.66 -6.13
C SER A 344 2.44 -6.54 -4.64
N ASP A 345 2.15 -7.60 -3.88
CA ASP A 345 2.60 -7.75 -2.49
C ASP A 345 4.14 -7.76 -2.37
N GLU A 346 4.83 -8.11 -3.47
CA GLU A 346 6.30 -8.21 -3.56
C GLU A 346 6.96 -6.90 -4.04
N ILE A 347 6.28 -5.76 -3.94
CA ILE A 347 6.88 -4.47 -4.29
C ILE A 347 8.04 -4.14 -3.35
N ASP A 348 9.11 -3.55 -3.89
CA ASP A 348 10.21 -3.03 -3.08
C ASP A 348 9.67 -2.03 -2.03
N PRO A 349 9.94 -2.23 -0.72
CA PRO A 349 9.43 -1.34 0.33
C PRO A 349 9.89 0.11 0.19
N GLY A 350 11.08 0.36 -0.39
CA GLY A 350 11.58 1.70 -0.67
C GLY A 350 10.80 2.38 -1.79
N LEU A 351 10.46 1.64 -2.85
CA LEU A 351 9.57 2.11 -3.90
C LEU A 351 8.15 2.35 -3.39
N TRP A 352 7.60 1.43 -2.58
CA TRP A 352 6.31 1.60 -1.91
C TRP A 352 6.28 2.86 -1.05
N HIS A 353 7.33 3.07 -0.24
CA HIS A 353 7.53 4.29 0.54
C HIS A 353 7.53 5.54 -0.36
N ALA A 354 8.26 5.50 -1.48
CA ALA A 354 8.43 6.64 -2.36
C ALA A 354 7.15 7.06 -3.09
N ILE A 355 6.40 6.11 -3.64
CA ILE A 355 5.14 6.42 -4.34
C ILE A 355 4.03 6.92 -3.42
N HIS A 356 4.17 6.73 -2.09
CA HIS A 356 3.25 7.26 -1.09
C HIS A 356 3.68 8.61 -0.50
N SER A 357 4.84 9.13 -0.88
CA SER A 357 5.36 10.40 -0.39
C SER A 357 5.26 11.49 -1.47
N ARG A 358 4.58 12.59 -1.17
CA ARG A 358 4.55 13.80 -2.01
C ARG A 358 5.90 14.52 -2.07
N GLU A 359 6.81 14.17 -1.17
CA GLU A 359 8.13 14.81 -0.99
C GLU A 359 9.24 14.00 -1.69
N ALA A 360 8.91 12.83 -2.25
CA ALA A 360 9.86 12.04 -3.00
C ALA A 360 10.45 12.85 -4.17
N PRO A 361 11.76 12.78 -4.43
CA PRO A 361 12.36 13.45 -5.58
C PRO A 361 11.83 12.88 -6.91
N ALA A 362 11.47 13.75 -7.85
CA ALA A 362 10.90 13.34 -9.15
C ALA A 362 11.85 12.44 -9.97
N ASP A 363 13.16 12.64 -9.83
CA ASP A 363 14.21 11.88 -10.50
C ASP A 363 14.31 10.42 -10.07
N LEU A 364 13.69 10.04 -8.94
CA LEU A 364 13.53 8.65 -8.55
C LEU A 364 12.59 7.89 -9.51
N PHE A 365 11.69 8.62 -10.18
CA PHE A 365 10.65 8.07 -11.05
C PHE A 365 10.94 8.27 -12.55
N ASP A 366 12.04 8.94 -12.90
CA ASP A 366 12.46 9.22 -14.28
C ASP A 366 13.04 8.00 -15.02
N SER A 367 12.88 6.79 -14.48
CA SER A 367 13.33 5.57 -15.16
C SER A 367 12.36 5.20 -16.29
N GLU A 368 12.89 4.81 -17.46
CA GLU A 368 12.07 4.30 -18.58
C GLU A 368 11.23 3.06 -18.18
N HIS A 369 11.55 2.45 -17.04
CA HIS A 369 10.96 1.21 -16.52
C HIS A 369 10.14 1.41 -15.24
N PHE A 370 9.78 2.65 -14.84
CA PHE A 370 9.00 2.88 -13.61
C PHE A 370 7.71 2.05 -13.56
N ALA A 371 7.03 1.90 -14.69
CA ALA A 371 5.84 1.05 -14.77
C ALA A 371 6.13 -0.44 -14.52
N GLU A 372 7.30 -0.92 -14.91
CA GLU A 372 7.74 -2.31 -14.69
C GLU A 372 8.15 -2.53 -13.23
N GLN A 373 8.78 -1.53 -12.61
CA GLN A 373 9.12 -1.56 -11.17
C GLN A 373 7.88 -1.64 -10.27
N LEU A 374 6.74 -1.10 -10.72
CA LEU A 374 5.46 -1.19 -10.02
C LEU A 374 4.76 -2.54 -10.18
N SER A 375 5.04 -3.25 -11.29
CA SER A 375 4.43 -4.54 -11.61
C SER A 375 5.45 -5.64 -11.45
N THR A 376 5.66 -6.15 -10.24
CA THR A 376 6.28 -7.48 -10.10
C THR A 376 5.25 -8.57 -10.45
N GLU A 377 4.65 -8.50 -11.65
CA GLU A 377 3.96 -9.64 -12.26
C GLU A 377 5.03 -10.68 -12.62
N ASN A 378 5.49 -11.52 -11.69
CA ASN A 378 6.37 -12.67 -11.99
C ASN A 378 7.44 -12.37 -13.07
N VAL A 379 7.99 -11.16 -13.10
CA VAL A 379 9.10 -10.87 -13.97
C VAL A 379 10.22 -11.51 -13.22
N ASN A 380 10.65 -12.64 -13.73
CA ASN A 380 11.90 -13.26 -13.35
C ASN A 380 12.98 -12.25 -13.77
N VAL A 381 13.15 -11.18 -12.98
CA VAL A 381 14.11 -10.09 -13.22
C VAL A 381 15.50 -10.70 -13.33
N GLU A 382 15.75 -11.82 -12.63
CA GLU A 382 16.94 -12.66 -12.80
C GLU A 382 17.11 -13.20 -14.23
N ALA A 383 16.03 -13.55 -14.94
CA ALA A 383 16.08 -14.07 -16.32
C ALA A 383 16.27 -12.98 -17.39
N GLU A 384 15.78 -11.76 -17.15
CA GLU A 384 16.05 -10.61 -18.04
C GLU A 384 17.43 -9.99 -17.78
N LEU A 385 17.88 -9.94 -16.52
CA LEU A 385 19.26 -9.59 -16.17
C LEU A 385 20.24 -10.65 -16.71
N GLN A 386 19.92 -11.95 -16.61
CA GLN A 386 20.76 -13.02 -17.19
C GLN A 386 20.95 -12.88 -18.71
N ASN A 387 19.95 -12.39 -19.44
CA ASN A 387 20.07 -12.17 -20.88
C ASN A 387 20.76 -10.86 -21.27
N GLN A 388 20.83 -9.87 -20.37
CA GLN A 388 21.62 -8.65 -20.59
C GLN A 388 23.10 -8.81 -20.16
N PHE A 389 23.39 -9.70 -19.20
CA PHE A 389 24.75 -9.94 -18.71
C PHE A 389 25.45 -11.18 -19.31
N SER A 390 24.80 -11.91 -20.23
CA SER A 390 25.36 -13.14 -20.83
C SER A 390 26.55 -12.93 -21.77
N ASP A 391 26.96 -11.70 -22.06
CA ASP A 391 28.11 -11.40 -22.95
C ASP A 391 29.40 -10.97 -22.23
N LEU A 392 29.44 -10.95 -20.90
CA LEU A 392 30.67 -10.68 -20.16
C LEU A 392 31.33 -11.98 -19.72
N LYS A 393 32.39 -12.35 -20.43
CA LYS A 393 33.36 -13.37 -19.99
C LYS A 393 33.90 -13.01 -18.59
N PRO A 394 34.00 -13.97 -17.66
CA PRO A 394 34.63 -13.74 -16.36
C PRO A 394 36.15 -13.74 -16.56
N SER A 395 36.78 -12.57 -16.56
CA SER A 395 38.25 -12.49 -16.46
C SER A 395 38.80 -11.11 -16.07
N ASN A 396 38.25 -10.47 -15.04
CA ASN A 396 39.03 -9.49 -14.27
C ASN A 396 38.88 -9.85 -12.79
N GLU A 397 39.96 -10.23 -12.13
CA GLU A 397 40.01 -10.32 -10.67
C GLU A 397 39.76 -8.92 -10.11
N TYR A 398 38.57 -8.69 -9.57
CA TYR A 398 38.33 -7.49 -8.78
C TYR A 398 39.24 -7.53 -7.54
N PRO A 399 39.80 -6.39 -7.11
CA PRO A 399 40.56 -6.36 -5.88
C PRO A 399 39.62 -6.73 -4.71
N SER A 400 40.12 -7.46 -3.72
CA SER A 400 39.32 -7.84 -2.54
C SER A 400 38.85 -6.64 -1.71
N GLU A 401 39.52 -5.51 -1.89
CA GLU A 401 39.31 -4.27 -1.15
C GLU A 401 39.43 -3.08 -2.12
N LEU A 402 38.63 -2.05 -1.89
CA LEU A 402 38.57 -0.86 -2.73
C LEU A 402 38.47 0.37 -1.84
N THR A 403 39.22 1.43 -2.17
CA THR A 403 39.03 2.75 -1.56
C THR A 403 38.66 3.74 -2.65
N ASN A 404 37.64 4.56 -2.39
CA ASN A 404 37.18 5.56 -3.34
C ASN A 404 37.91 6.91 -3.17
N SER A 405 37.51 7.93 -3.95
CA SER A 405 38.11 9.28 -3.89
C SER A 405 37.88 10.03 -2.58
N LEU A 406 36.99 9.57 -1.71
CA LEU A 406 36.65 10.17 -0.41
C LEU A 406 37.15 9.33 0.78
N ASP A 407 38.15 8.48 0.55
CA ASP A 407 38.70 7.55 1.54
C ASP A 407 37.64 6.58 2.14
N MET A 408 36.52 6.35 1.45
CA MET A 408 35.56 5.33 1.84
C MET A 408 36.11 3.96 1.48
N TYR A 409 36.11 3.05 2.45
CA TYR A 409 36.67 1.72 2.32
C TYR A 409 35.58 0.67 2.08
N PHE A 410 35.72 -0.08 1.00
CA PHE A 410 34.78 -1.08 0.54
C PHE A 410 35.42 -2.46 0.47
N LYS A 411 34.61 -3.49 0.69
CA LYS A 411 35.01 -4.89 0.62
C LYS A 411 34.20 -5.62 -0.44
N LEU A 412 34.87 -6.45 -1.24
CA LEU A 412 34.21 -7.31 -2.22
C LEU A 412 33.40 -8.39 -1.49
N ILE A 413 32.11 -8.43 -1.74
CA ILE A 413 31.20 -9.50 -1.34
C ILE A 413 30.99 -10.38 -2.57
N PRO A 414 31.47 -11.63 -2.56
CA PRO A 414 31.35 -12.53 -3.70
C PRO A 414 29.89 -12.99 -3.87
N ALA A 415 29.50 -13.22 -5.11
CA ALA A 415 28.28 -13.96 -5.44
C ALA A 415 28.28 -15.31 -4.73
N GLY A 416 27.12 -15.72 -4.22
CA GLY A 416 27.01 -16.94 -3.46
C GLY A 416 25.69 -17.05 -2.71
N GLU A 417 25.56 -18.14 -1.98
CA GLU A 417 24.38 -18.42 -1.18
C GLU A 417 24.68 -18.22 0.31
N PHE A 418 23.74 -17.64 1.03
CA PHE A 418 23.77 -17.60 2.48
C PHE A 418 22.38 -17.86 3.05
N THR A 419 22.33 -18.16 4.34
CA THR A 419 21.05 -18.31 5.05
C THR A 419 20.71 -16.97 5.68
N MET A 420 19.66 -16.33 5.17
CA MET A 420 19.11 -15.10 5.72
C MET A 420 18.05 -15.45 6.76
N GLY A 421 17.99 -14.68 7.84
CA GLY A 421 17.03 -14.87 8.92
C GLY A 421 17.44 -15.90 9.98
N VAL A 422 16.55 -16.11 10.94
CA VAL A 422 16.74 -16.93 12.13
C VAL A 422 15.97 -18.23 11.99
N GLN A 423 16.63 -19.35 12.33
CA GLN A 423 16.00 -20.66 12.28
C GLN A 423 14.84 -20.75 13.27
N ASP A 424 13.68 -21.21 12.78
CA ASP A 424 12.54 -21.50 13.64
C ASP A 424 12.88 -22.70 14.57
N LYS A 425 13.15 -22.40 15.84
CA LYS A 425 13.46 -23.42 16.86
C LYS A 425 12.20 -23.99 17.53
N GLY A 426 11.02 -23.77 16.95
CA GLY A 426 9.75 -24.26 17.50
C GLY A 426 9.31 -23.48 18.75
N ASN A 427 9.69 -22.21 18.86
CA ASN A 427 9.16 -21.35 19.92
C ASN A 427 7.67 -21.08 19.63
N HIS A 428 6.81 -21.61 20.48
CA HIS A 428 5.39 -21.32 20.47
C HIS A 428 5.11 -19.82 20.65
N PHE A 429 4.12 -19.31 19.90
CA PHE A 429 3.60 -17.93 19.86
C PHE A 429 4.62 -16.83 19.51
N ASN A 430 4.55 -16.37 18.25
CA ASN A 430 5.16 -15.15 17.72
C ASN A 430 6.69 -15.23 17.47
N PRO A 431 7.13 -15.92 16.40
CA PRO A 431 8.53 -15.92 16.02
C PRO A 431 9.01 -14.49 15.66
N PRO A 432 10.30 -14.17 15.83
CA PRO A 432 10.88 -12.90 15.39
C PRO A 432 10.64 -12.65 13.89
N PRO A 433 10.52 -11.37 13.42
CA PRO A 433 10.32 -11.03 12.01
C PRO A 433 11.36 -11.66 11.08
N GLU A 434 12.57 -11.89 11.59
CA GLU A 434 13.66 -12.50 10.85
C GLU A 434 13.46 -14.02 10.64
N THR A 435 12.34 -14.61 11.05
CA THR A 435 12.03 -16.04 10.92
C THR A 435 11.00 -16.28 9.81
N PRO A 436 11.12 -17.32 8.97
CA PRO A 436 12.11 -18.39 9.03
C PRO A 436 13.41 -18.08 8.29
N ALA A 437 14.48 -18.73 8.74
CA ALA A 437 15.70 -18.86 7.98
C ALA A 437 15.42 -19.45 6.58
N HIS A 438 15.85 -18.75 5.54
CA HIS A 438 15.72 -19.18 4.15
C HIS A 438 17.03 -18.90 3.39
N VAL A 439 17.27 -19.66 2.31
CA VAL A 439 18.47 -19.48 1.50
C VAL A 439 18.23 -18.30 0.55
N VAL A 440 19.18 -17.38 0.54
CA VAL A 440 19.23 -16.25 -0.39
C VAL A 440 20.46 -16.40 -1.27
N THR A 441 20.28 -16.16 -2.57
CA THR A 441 21.34 -16.24 -3.57
C THR A 441 21.68 -14.84 -4.06
N ILE A 442 22.90 -14.38 -3.79
CA ILE A 442 23.48 -13.20 -4.43
C ILE A 442 24.10 -13.65 -5.75
N THR A 443 23.57 -13.14 -6.87
CA THR A 443 23.92 -13.60 -8.22
C THR A 443 25.14 -12.91 -8.82
N THR A 444 25.56 -11.77 -8.26
CA THR A 444 26.68 -10.96 -8.76
C THR A 444 27.56 -10.46 -7.62
N ASP A 445 28.87 -10.44 -7.83
CA ASP A 445 29.79 -9.81 -6.91
C ASP A 445 29.46 -8.31 -6.77
N TYR A 446 29.55 -7.77 -5.55
CA TYR A 446 29.39 -6.33 -5.31
C TYR A 446 30.35 -5.85 -4.22
N PHE A 447 30.54 -4.54 -4.11
CA PHE A 447 31.35 -3.93 -3.06
C PHE A 447 30.44 -3.31 -1.99
N LEU A 448 30.67 -3.63 -0.72
CA LEU A 448 29.95 -3.03 0.41
C LEU A 448 30.89 -2.16 1.25
N GLY A 449 30.41 -0.97 1.64
CA GLY A 449 31.15 -0.08 2.54
C GLY A 449 31.38 -0.77 3.88
N SER A 450 32.62 -0.81 4.36
CA SER A 450 32.93 -1.49 5.64
C SER A 450 32.58 -0.67 6.88
N PHE A 451 32.25 0.61 6.69
CA PHE A 451 31.88 1.55 7.73
C PHE A 451 30.70 2.38 7.23
N GLU A 452 29.89 2.87 8.17
CA GLU A 452 28.87 3.88 7.86
C GLU A 452 29.52 5.13 7.26
N VAL A 453 28.78 5.82 6.37
CA VAL A 453 29.23 7.10 5.80
C VAL A 453 29.46 8.08 6.93
N THR A 454 30.61 8.74 6.92
CA THR A 454 30.95 9.71 7.96
C THR A 454 30.34 11.09 7.68
N GLN A 455 30.22 11.92 8.73
CA GLN A 455 29.78 13.31 8.64
C GLN A 455 30.60 14.11 7.62
N SER A 456 31.93 13.94 7.61
CA SER A 456 32.80 14.64 6.66
C SER A 456 32.63 14.14 5.23
N GLN A 457 32.51 12.83 5.02
CA GLN A 457 32.25 12.26 3.68
C GLN A 457 30.92 12.76 3.12
N TYR A 458 29.89 12.77 3.95
CA TYR A 458 28.57 13.28 3.56
C TYR A 458 28.63 14.77 3.22
N GLU A 459 29.24 15.60 4.07
CA GLU A 459 29.36 17.04 3.86
C GLU A 459 30.18 17.38 2.59
N GLN A 460 31.22 16.61 2.27
CA GLN A 460 32.00 16.79 1.04
C GLN A 460 31.17 16.61 -0.24
N VAL A 461 30.19 15.70 -0.22
CA VAL A 461 29.31 15.42 -1.39
C VAL A 461 28.08 16.33 -1.41
N MET A 462 27.50 16.58 -0.24
CA MET A 462 26.19 17.21 -0.09
C MET A 462 26.28 18.70 0.25
N GLY A 463 27.45 19.19 0.67
CA GLY A 463 27.70 20.58 1.06
C GLY A 463 27.06 21.00 2.38
N SER A 464 26.46 20.06 3.12
CA SER A 464 25.83 20.31 4.41
C SER A 464 25.97 19.09 5.32
N ASN A 465 26.01 19.33 6.64
CA ASN A 465 26.02 18.29 7.67
C ASN A 465 24.73 18.40 8.50
N PRO A 466 23.79 17.45 8.36
CA PRO A 466 22.51 17.49 9.08
C PRO A 466 22.59 16.93 10.50
N SER A 467 23.73 16.34 10.88
CA SER A 467 23.87 15.63 12.15
C SER A 467 23.62 16.56 13.35
N HIS A 468 22.85 16.08 14.31
CA HIS A 468 22.56 16.76 15.58
C HIS A 468 23.76 16.69 16.53
N HIS A 469 24.54 15.60 16.52
CA HIS A 469 25.70 15.42 17.37
C HIS A 469 26.86 16.29 16.89
N LEU A 470 26.81 17.57 17.25
CA LEU A 470 27.78 18.61 16.93
C LEU A 470 28.55 19.00 18.20
N SER A 471 29.86 18.79 18.16
CA SER A 471 30.99 19.11 19.06
C SER A 471 30.89 19.81 20.44
N GLU A 472 29.82 20.48 20.86
CA GLU A 472 29.96 21.47 21.96
C GLU A 472 29.94 20.91 23.39
N GLN A 473 29.62 19.62 23.63
CA GLN A 473 29.45 19.12 25.01
C GLN A 473 30.50 18.12 25.53
N SER A 474 31.38 17.54 24.71
CA SER A 474 32.26 16.44 25.16
C SER A 474 33.78 16.69 25.12
N GLY A 475 34.27 17.74 24.45
CA GLY A 475 35.71 18.08 24.47
C GLY A 475 36.64 17.07 23.78
N GLU A 476 36.13 16.15 22.97
CA GLU A 476 36.92 15.17 22.21
C GLU A 476 37.26 15.67 20.80
N GLN A 477 38.54 15.67 20.44
CA GLN A 477 39.05 16.15 19.16
C GLN A 477 38.96 15.04 18.08
N LYS A 478 37.86 15.02 17.30
CA LYS A 478 37.75 14.68 15.85
C LYS A 478 36.35 14.12 15.52
N TYR A 479 35.49 14.96 14.94
CA TYR A 479 34.09 14.66 14.59
C TYR A 479 33.92 14.18 13.13
N ASP A 480 34.92 14.44 12.29
CA ASP A 480 34.90 14.14 10.85
C ASP A 480 34.69 12.64 10.55
N SER A 481 35.00 11.76 11.51
CA SER A 481 34.92 10.31 11.38
C SER A 481 33.67 9.68 12.02
N TYR A 482 32.76 10.47 12.61
CA TYR A 482 31.50 9.92 13.11
C TYR A 482 30.54 9.61 11.97
N PRO A 483 29.69 8.57 12.08
CA PRO A 483 28.61 8.36 11.13
C PRO A 483 27.73 9.61 11.01
N VAL A 484 27.34 9.93 9.78
CA VAL A 484 26.33 10.96 9.55
C VAL A 484 24.97 10.47 10.03
N GLU A 485 24.19 11.37 10.64
CA GLU A 485 22.86 11.08 11.18
C GLU A 485 21.91 12.27 10.96
N GLN A 486 20.64 12.16 11.40
CA GLN A 486 19.53 13.04 10.97
C GLN A 486 19.31 13.07 9.44
N LEU A 487 19.45 11.92 8.79
CA LEU A 487 19.22 11.78 7.36
C LEU A 487 17.91 11.08 7.06
N THR A 488 17.21 11.58 6.05
CA THR A 488 16.11 10.85 5.42
C THR A 488 16.67 9.80 4.46
N TRP A 489 15.87 8.79 4.12
CA TRP A 489 16.25 7.79 3.12
C TRP A 489 16.54 8.43 1.75
N TYR A 490 15.77 9.47 1.37
CA TYR A 490 16.00 10.22 0.13
C TYR A 490 17.33 10.96 0.13
N GLN A 491 17.72 11.53 1.27
CA GLN A 491 19.02 12.19 1.42
C GLN A 491 20.19 11.19 1.29
N ALA A 492 20.03 9.97 1.81
CA ALA A 492 21.01 8.90 1.62
C ALA A 492 21.11 8.43 0.15
N GLN A 493 19.98 8.35 -0.56
CA GLN A 493 19.97 8.06 -2.00
C GLN A 493 20.58 9.20 -2.84
N ASP A 494 20.25 10.46 -2.55
CA ASP A 494 20.84 11.62 -3.24
C ASP A 494 22.35 11.66 -3.01
N PHE A 495 22.82 11.35 -1.81
CA PHE A 495 24.25 11.16 -1.54
C PHE A 495 24.88 10.10 -2.46
N CYS A 496 24.29 8.90 -2.57
CA CYS A 496 24.80 7.85 -3.46
C CYS A 496 24.83 8.29 -4.93
N LYS A 497 23.78 9.00 -5.37
CA LYS A 497 23.68 9.54 -6.73
C LYS A 497 24.76 10.58 -7.01
N ARG A 498 24.95 11.55 -6.11
CA ARG A 498 25.98 12.59 -6.26
C ARG A 498 27.39 12.04 -6.14
N LEU A 499 27.61 11.08 -5.25
CA LEU A 499 28.87 10.35 -5.15
C LEU A 499 29.21 9.65 -6.48
N SER A 500 28.23 8.97 -7.09
CA SER A 500 28.38 8.34 -8.41
C SER A 500 28.62 9.33 -9.54
N ALA A 501 28.18 10.58 -9.37
CA ALA A 501 28.35 11.66 -10.34
C ALA A 501 29.69 12.40 -10.22
N LEU A 502 30.52 12.09 -9.21
CA LEU A 502 31.84 12.70 -9.08
C LEU A 502 32.74 12.30 -10.26
N PRO A 503 33.50 13.25 -10.86
CA PRO A 503 34.37 12.96 -12.00
C PRO A 503 35.35 11.81 -11.76
N GLU A 504 35.89 11.70 -10.54
CA GLU A 504 36.81 10.65 -10.12
C GLU A 504 36.14 9.26 -10.12
N GLU A 505 34.88 9.20 -9.69
CA GLU A 505 34.12 7.95 -9.62
C GLU A 505 33.61 7.51 -10.99
N GLN A 506 33.17 8.46 -11.82
CA GLN A 506 32.82 8.20 -13.23
C GLN A 506 34.03 7.72 -14.04
N ALA A 507 35.20 8.35 -13.85
CA ALA A 507 36.44 7.93 -14.49
C ALA A 507 36.88 6.52 -14.06
N ALA A 508 36.56 6.13 -12.82
CA ALA A 508 36.80 4.80 -12.31
C ALA A 508 35.69 3.79 -12.67
N GLY A 509 34.61 4.22 -13.34
CA GLY A 509 33.47 3.38 -13.72
C GLY A 509 32.66 2.85 -12.53
N ARG A 510 32.61 3.61 -11.42
CA ARG A 510 31.96 3.20 -10.18
C ARG A 510 30.57 3.82 -10.06
N THR A 511 29.66 3.08 -9.45
CA THR A 511 28.31 3.53 -9.13
C THR A 511 27.95 3.04 -7.75
N TYR A 512 27.33 3.91 -6.97
CA TYR A 512 26.98 3.71 -5.57
C TYR A 512 25.46 3.73 -5.42
N ARG A 513 24.97 2.84 -4.58
CA ARG A 513 23.57 2.77 -4.13
C ARG A 513 23.51 2.22 -2.72
N LEU A 514 22.36 2.33 -2.08
CA LEU A 514 22.11 1.60 -0.84
C LEU A 514 22.07 0.08 -1.14
N PRO A 515 22.60 -0.77 -0.24
CA PRO A 515 22.44 -2.21 -0.36
C PRO A 515 20.96 -2.59 -0.18
N THR A 516 20.53 -3.69 -0.79
CA THR A 516 19.27 -4.33 -0.38
C THR A 516 19.45 -4.95 1.01
N GLU A 517 18.36 -5.32 1.68
CA GLU A 517 18.44 -5.98 2.99
C GLU A 517 19.20 -7.32 2.92
N ALA A 518 19.13 -8.02 1.78
CA ALA A 518 19.87 -9.25 1.56
C ALA A 518 21.37 -9.04 1.27
N GLU A 519 21.74 -7.86 0.78
CA GLU A 519 23.13 -7.48 0.53
C GLU A 519 23.80 -6.85 1.75
N TRP A 520 23.02 -6.43 2.74
CA TRP A 520 23.52 -5.90 4.00
C TRP A 520 23.81 -7.05 4.97
#